data_AF-A0A7M3SI16-F1
#
_entry.id   AF-A0A7M3SI16-F1
#
_cell.length_a   1.000
_cell.length_b   1.000
_cell.length_c   1.000
_cell.angle_alpha   90.00
_cell.angle_beta   90.00
_cell.angle_gamma   90.00
#
_symmetry.space_group_name_H-M   'P 1'
#
loop_
_entity.id
_entity.type
_entity.pdbx_description
1 polymer ?
#
loop_
_entity_poly.entity_id
_entity_poly.type
_entity_poly.pdbx_seq_one_letter_code
_entity_poly.pdbx_strand_id
1 'polypeptide(L)'
;WSMSKTSKIASDLYNKGYITYIRTDSTRTSSGARDVAREIIVEKFGEDYLGPGALGSDAKKVTTNVQDAHEAIRPTDPRLVEPTDVDDDSSRLYRLIRGRFLSSQMSDSVRERREIRASVKNSKLVLSGTASWRVHPGWEIAFSEFLPDPRTHVPTFGLTVGSVWKIDEIDENPKMTTDETKPPRRYTESSIVKKMKNAGIGRPSTYVSTVLKLSDRKYITNDNGSLSPTDNGMLLWTEVAPIYNDQDSEVELFSSEFTADMEKQLDSVEEGTVTGSDMWFRFSTSFKEAHEKAIEIKSRKPTPRQKYSIENQISNMGDDEKDIILKGRLISEISGKEASEIIEKLKGMAREGKIVTKPSDKQLSYLISLIEKSNMSDEEALSLVGVKDLSELTGGRDGSASHLIGLMKENNNSLPASEAQIKLIIDMSEKLGIQIADVLAMADLAEISEVSKSDASKIITNLKSLRKKSRKK
;
A
#
# COMPACT_ATOMS: atom_id res chain seq x y z
N TRP A 1 -7.34 -8.09 10.66
CA TRP A 1 -7.99 -7.59 9.43
C TRP A 1 -7.15 -6.46 8.84
N SER A 2 -7.11 -6.30 7.51
CA SER A 2 -6.56 -5.08 6.88
C SER A 2 -7.49 -3.89 7.12
N MET A 3 -7.00 -2.67 6.97
CA MET A 3 -7.81 -1.46 7.16
C MET A 3 -9.03 -1.41 6.23
N SER A 4 -8.84 -1.77 4.96
CA SER A 4 -9.92 -1.82 3.98
C SER A 4 -11.00 -2.82 4.39
N LYS A 5 -10.58 -4.01 4.83
CA LYS A 5 -11.51 -5.04 5.34
C LYS A 5 -12.25 -4.55 6.59
N THR A 6 -11.55 -3.98 7.57
CA THR A 6 -12.17 -3.41 8.78
C THR A 6 -13.17 -2.31 8.43
N SER A 7 -12.83 -1.39 7.53
CA SER A 7 -13.71 -0.30 7.12
C SER A 7 -14.96 -0.80 6.41
N LYS A 8 -14.84 -1.83 5.56
CA LYS A 8 -15.99 -2.48 4.92
C LYS A 8 -16.92 -3.13 5.95
N ILE A 9 -16.39 -3.98 6.81
CA ILE A 9 -17.18 -4.68 7.86
C ILE A 9 -17.87 -3.67 8.77
N ALA A 10 -17.14 -2.63 9.21
CA ALA A 10 -17.72 -1.58 10.05
C ALA A 10 -18.83 -0.80 9.33
N SER A 11 -18.67 -0.54 8.02
CA SER A 11 -19.71 0.12 7.23
C SER A 11 -20.97 -0.75 7.14
N ASP A 12 -20.81 -2.06 6.94
CA ASP A 12 -21.92 -3.00 6.88
C ASP A 12 -22.65 -3.09 8.24
N LEU A 13 -21.92 -3.14 9.35
CA LEU A 13 -22.49 -3.07 10.70
C LEU A 13 -23.25 -1.76 10.96
N TYR A 14 -22.70 -0.62 10.53
CA TYR A 14 -23.37 0.68 10.64
C TYR A 14 -24.66 0.74 9.81
N ASN A 15 -24.61 0.30 8.55
CA ASN A 15 -25.78 0.31 7.66
C ASN A 15 -26.92 -0.59 8.16
N LYS A 16 -26.59 -1.67 8.88
CA LYS A 16 -27.54 -2.53 9.57
C LYS A 16 -28.02 -1.99 10.93
N GLY A 17 -27.47 -0.88 11.40
CA GLY A 17 -27.85 -0.23 12.66
C GLY A 17 -27.24 -0.86 13.91
N TYR A 18 -26.18 -1.67 13.80
CA TYR A 18 -25.55 -2.32 14.96
C TYR A 18 -24.56 -1.43 15.70
N ILE A 19 -23.91 -0.50 15.00
CA ILE A 19 -22.93 0.42 15.58
C ILE A 19 -23.20 1.86 15.12
N THR A 20 -22.66 2.81 15.86
CA THR A 20 -22.67 4.24 15.49
C THR A 20 -21.77 4.53 14.28
N TYR A 21 -21.85 5.76 13.76
CA TYR A 21 -21.14 6.17 12.56
C TYR A 21 -19.62 6.00 12.68
N ILE A 22 -19.02 5.34 11.68
CA ILE A 22 -17.66 4.81 11.75
C ILE A 22 -16.56 5.85 11.44
N ARG A 23 -16.91 7.02 10.89
CA ARG A 23 -15.95 8.08 10.54
C ARG A 23 -16.03 9.18 11.59
N THR A 24 -15.46 8.89 12.74
CA THR A 24 -15.46 9.76 13.91
C THR A 24 -14.05 9.83 14.49
N ASP A 25 -13.64 11.03 14.87
CA ASP A 25 -12.44 11.30 15.67
C ASP A 25 -12.77 11.41 17.16
N SER A 26 -14.05 11.48 17.49
CA SER A 26 -14.58 11.56 18.84
C SER A 26 -14.51 10.22 19.57
N THR A 27 -14.19 10.31 20.85
CA THR A 27 -14.28 9.24 21.85
C THR A 27 -15.42 9.49 22.84
N ARG A 28 -16.23 10.52 22.60
CA ARG A 28 -17.39 10.87 23.42
C ARG A 28 -18.48 9.81 23.25
N THR A 29 -19.19 9.50 24.33
CA THR A 29 -20.33 8.59 24.32
C THR A 29 -21.52 9.25 25.02
N SER A 30 -22.73 8.99 24.52
CA SER A 30 -23.98 9.51 25.11
C SER A 30 -24.17 9.03 26.56
N SER A 31 -24.84 9.84 27.38
CA SER A 31 -25.17 9.46 28.77
C SER A 31 -26.01 8.18 28.81
N GLY A 32 -27.09 8.10 28.02
CA GLY A 32 -27.97 6.94 28.01
C GLY A 32 -27.26 5.63 27.66
N ALA A 33 -26.32 5.64 26.69
CA ALA A 33 -25.54 4.44 26.37
C ALA A 33 -24.59 4.04 27.52
N ARG A 34 -24.03 5.02 28.24
CA ARG A 34 -23.19 4.76 29.42
C ARG A 34 -24.01 4.18 30.56
N ASP A 35 -25.22 4.67 30.80
CA ASP A 35 -26.10 4.13 31.84
C ASP A 35 -26.42 2.66 31.58
N VAL A 36 -26.79 2.29 30.35
CA VAL A 36 -26.99 0.89 29.95
C VAL A 36 -25.71 0.05 30.12
N ALA A 37 -24.54 0.59 29.77
CA ALA A 37 -23.28 -0.14 29.97
C ALA A 37 -23.01 -0.40 31.46
N ARG A 38 -23.30 0.57 32.34
CA ARG A 38 -23.14 0.44 33.78
C ARG A 38 -24.08 -0.63 34.36
N GLU A 39 -25.34 -0.65 33.93
CA GLU A 39 -26.30 -1.73 34.28
C GLU A 39 -25.73 -3.11 33.93
N ILE A 40 -25.28 -3.29 32.69
CA ILE A 40 -24.69 -4.57 32.21
C ILE A 40 -23.47 -4.97 33.04
N ILE A 41 -22.62 -4.01 33.40
CA ILE A 41 -21.39 -4.27 34.17
C ILE A 41 -21.75 -4.78 35.56
N VAL A 42 -22.66 -4.10 36.26
CA VAL A 42 -23.10 -4.48 37.60
C VAL A 42 -23.79 -5.84 37.58
N GLU A 43 -24.69 -6.08 36.63
CA GLU A 43 -25.42 -7.35 36.50
C GLU A 43 -24.50 -8.53 36.20
N LYS A 44 -23.54 -8.36 35.29
CA LYS A 44 -22.72 -9.48 34.79
C LYS A 44 -21.44 -9.71 35.59
N PHE A 45 -20.83 -8.65 36.12
CA PHE A 45 -19.52 -8.70 36.74
C PHE A 45 -19.52 -8.27 38.22
N GLY A 46 -20.52 -7.50 38.66
CA GLY A 46 -20.65 -6.98 40.02
C GLY A 46 -20.16 -5.53 40.16
N GLU A 47 -20.52 -4.92 41.30
CA GLU A 47 -20.24 -3.51 41.61
C GLU A 47 -18.74 -3.16 41.60
N ASP A 48 -17.87 -4.09 42.04
CA ASP A 48 -16.42 -3.88 42.10
C ASP A 48 -15.75 -3.72 40.71
N TYR A 49 -16.48 -4.02 39.64
CA TYR A 49 -16.03 -3.82 38.26
C TYR A 49 -16.50 -2.50 37.66
N LEU A 50 -17.34 -1.74 38.38
CA LEU A 50 -17.83 -0.46 37.92
C LEU A 50 -16.76 0.63 38.10
N GLY A 51 -16.43 1.32 37.01
CA GLY A 51 -15.44 2.40 37.02
C GLY A 51 -16.07 3.79 37.07
N PRO A 52 -15.24 4.83 37.22
CA PRO A 52 -15.67 6.23 37.07
C PRO A 52 -16.07 6.58 35.62
N GLY A 53 -15.74 5.71 34.66
CA GLY A 53 -15.90 5.97 33.23
C GLY A 53 -14.71 6.74 32.64
N ALA A 54 -14.20 6.25 31.53
CA ALA A 54 -13.10 6.86 30.78
C ALA A 54 -13.64 7.55 29.52
N LEU A 55 -13.25 8.81 29.34
CA LEU A 55 -13.43 9.59 28.12
C LEU A 55 -12.06 10.01 27.59
N GLY A 56 -11.88 10.00 26.27
CA GLY A 56 -10.64 10.47 25.65
C GLY A 56 -10.43 11.97 25.84
N SER A 57 -9.21 12.44 25.54
CA SER A 57 -8.82 13.84 25.72
C SER A 57 -9.66 14.83 24.90
N ASP A 58 -10.13 14.37 23.73
CA ASP A 58 -11.04 15.08 22.83
C ASP A 58 -12.41 15.28 23.48
N ALA A 59 -12.97 14.26 24.13
CA ALA A 59 -14.25 14.33 24.83
C ALA A 59 -14.21 15.15 26.14
N LYS A 60 -13.01 15.50 26.63
CA LYS A 60 -12.81 16.36 27.81
C LYS A 60 -12.72 17.85 27.47
N LYS A 61 -12.44 18.21 26.21
CA LYS A 61 -12.44 19.60 25.75
C LYS A 61 -13.87 19.99 25.38
N VAL A 62 -14.55 20.70 26.28
CA VAL A 62 -15.85 21.31 25.97
C VAL A 62 -15.58 22.54 25.10
N THR A 63 -15.60 22.37 23.78
CA THR A 63 -15.62 23.51 22.84
C THR A 63 -17.06 23.96 22.66
N THR A 64 -17.32 25.23 22.98
CA THR A 64 -18.65 25.85 23.09
C THR A 64 -19.39 26.05 21.76
N ASN A 65 -18.80 25.64 20.63
CA ASN A 65 -19.36 25.80 19.28
C ASN A 65 -19.45 24.49 18.48
N VAL A 66 -19.32 23.33 19.14
CA VAL A 66 -19.33 22.05 18.42
C VAL A 66 -20.74 21.71 17.96
N GLN A 67 -20.91 21.52 16.65
CA GLN A 67 -21.96 20.68 16.11
C GLN A 67 -21.91 19.33 16.83
N ASP A 68 -22.82 19.14 17.79
CA ASP A 68 -22.87 18.08 18.82
C ASP A 68 -23.15 16.65 18.28
N ALA A 69 -22.73 16.35 17.05
CA ALA A 69 -23.17 15.19 16.29
C ALA A 69 -22.19 14.01 16.23
N HIS A 70 -20.92 14.17 16.64
CA HIS A 70 -19.94 13.09 16.55
C HIS A 70 -19.84 12.31 17.86
N GLU A 71 -20.15 11.02 17.78
CA GLU A 71 -20.06 10.04 18.87
C GLU A 71 -18.96 9.02 18.55
N ALA A 72 -18.38 8.39 19.57
CA ALA A 72 -17.47 7.26 19.41
C ALA A 72 -18.15 6.10 18.70
N ILE A 73 -17.33 5.25 18.05
CA ILE A 73 -17.78 3.97 17.50
C ILE A 73 -18.12 3.03 18.66
N ARG A 74 -19.41 2.75 18.86
CA ARG A 74 -19.94 1.86 19.90
C ARG A 74 -21.17 1.12 19.38
N PRO A 75 -21.64 0.07 20.08
CA PRO A 75 -22.93 -0.54 19.77
C PRO A 75 -24.06 0.49 19.92
N THR A 76 -25.04 0.43 19.02
CA THR A 76 -26.28 1.21 19.15
C THR A 76 -27.06 0.76 20.38
N ASP A 77 -27.21 -0.55 20.57
CA ASP A 77 -27.70 -1.20 21.79
C ASP A 77 -26.62 -2.07 22.44
N PRO A 78 -26.04 -1.65 23.58
CA PRO A 78 -25.04 -2.45 24.30
C PRO A 78 -25.57 -3.78 24.86
N ARG A 79 -26.90 -3.95 24.99
CA ARG A 79 -27.50 -5.20 25.52
C ARG A 79 -27.36 -6.36 24.54
N LEU A 80 -27.36 -6.07 23.24
CA LEU A 80 -27.09 -7.08 22.21
C LEU A 80 -25.65 -7.59 22.34
N VAL A 81 -25.48 -8.88 22.63
CA VAL A 81 -24.16 -9.51 22.81
C VAL A 81 -23.45 -9.73 21.48
N GLU A 82 -24.19 -10.21 20.47
CA GLU A 82 -23.71 -10.42 19.11
C GLU A 82 -24.87 -10.38 18.10
N PRO A 83 -24.67 -9.85 16.88
CA PRO A 83 -25.66 -9.91 15.82
C PRO A 83 -25.75 -11.32 15.21
N THR A 84 -26.95 -11.80 14.92
CA THR A 84 -27.19 -13.16 14.39
C THR A 84 -27.34 -13.24 12.87
N ASP A 85 -27.50 -12.10 12.18
CA ASP A 85 -27.75 -12.00 10.74
C ASP A 85 -26.52 -11.52 9.95
N VAL A 86 -25.32 -11.65 10.51
CA VAL A 86 -24.06 -11.19 9.93
C VAL A 86 -23.04 -12.33 9.84
N ASP A 87 -21.98 -12.13 9.05
CA ASP A 87 -20.89 -13.11 8.97
C ASP A 87 -20.00 -13.10 10.23
N ASP A 88 -19.16 -14.14 10.38
CA ASP A 88 -18.29 -14.31 11.55
C ASP A 88 -17.36 -13.11 11.79
N ASP A 89 -16.85 -12.51 10.71
CA ASP A 89 -15.98 -11.34 10.80
C ASP A 89 -16.72 -10.10 11.33
N SER A 90 -17.96 -9.88 10.87
CA SER A 90 -18.83 -8.81 11.38
C SER A 90 -19.24 -9.02 12.83
N SER A 91 -19.62 -10.25 13.18
CA SER A 91 -19.94 -10.60 14.57
C SER A 91 -18.73 -10.39 15.49
N ARG A 92 -17.54 -10.82 15.06
CA ARG A 92 -16.30 -10.63 15.81
C ARG A 92 -15.91 -9.15 15.93
N LEU A 93 -16.06 -8.35 14.88
CA LEU A 93 -15.80 -6.91 14.95
C LEU A 93 -16.80 -6.19 15.88
N TYR A 94 -18.07 -6.59 15.85
CA TYR A 94 -19.06 -6.09 16.78
C TYR A 94 -18.69 -6.41 18.24
N ARG A 95 -18.32 -7.66 18.54
CA ARG A 95 -17.88 -8.08 19.89
C ARG A 95 -16.65 -7.30 20.36
N LEU A 96 -15.71 -6.99 19.45
CA LEU A 96 -14.57 -6.10 19.72
C LEU A 96 -15.04 -4.69 20.11
N ILE A 97 -15.91 -4.08 19.31
CA ILE A 97 -16.44 -2.73 19.56
C ILE A 97 -17.21 -2.69 20.89
N ARG A 98 -18.07 -3.68 21.13
CA ARG A 98 -18.86 -3.81 22.36
C ARG A 98 -17.97 -3.99 23.58
N GLY A 99 -17.02 -4.93 23.52
CA GLY A 99 -16.07 -5.16 24.61
C GLY A 99 -15.28 -3.89 24.94
N ARG A 100 -14.83 -3.15 23.92
CA ARG A 100 -14.12 -1.88 24.10
C ARG A 100 -14.99 -0.81 24.75
N PHE A 101 -16.25 -0.70 24.33
CA PHE A 101 -17.20 0.25 24.91
C PHE A 101 -17.49 -0.07 26.38
N LEU A 102 -17.81 -1.33 26.73
CA LEU A 102 -18.03 -1.72 28.13
C LEU A 102 -16.79 -1.49 28.98
N SER A 103 -15.62 -1.90 28.49
CA SER A 103 -14.34 -1.71 29.17
C SER A 103 -14.07 -0.25 29.55
N SER A 104 -14.55 0.70 28.74
CA SER A 104 -14.38 2.14 29.03
C SER A 104 -15.15 2.60 30.27
N GLN A 105 -16.16 1.85 30.73
CA GLN A 105 -16.97 2.17 31.90
C GLN A 105 -16.60 1.34 33.13
N MET A 106 -15.58 0.48 33.03
CA MET A 106 -15.18 -0.46 34.08
C MET A 106 -14.01 0.07 34.93
N SER A 107 -13.80 -0.56 36.08
CA SER A 107 -12.67 -0.31 36.97
C SER A 107 -11.33 -0.69 36.32
N ASP A 108 -10.24 -0.17 36.88
CA ASP A 108 -8.90 -0.54 36.44
C ASP A 108 -8.59 -2.02 36.71
N SER A 109 -7.80 -2.62 35.82
CA SER A 109 -7.14 -3.91 36.07
C SER A 109 -5.99 -3.70 37.05
N VAL A 110 -5.93 -4.52 38.09
CA VAL A 110 -4.91 -4.42 39.14
C VAL A 110 -3.98 -5.62 39.06
N ARG A 111 -2.68 -5.36 39.14
CA ARG A 111 -1.64 -6.38 39.12
C ARG A 111 -0.69 -6.17 40.28
N GLU A 112 -0.23 -7.26 40.88
CA GLU A 112 0.94 -7.20 41.75
C GLU A 112 2.19 -7.34 40.88
N ARG A 113 3.21 -6.54 41.17
CA ARG A 113 4.52 -6.60 40.52
C ARG A 113 5.58 -6.53 41.60
N ARG A 114 6.48 -7.53 41.61
CA ARG A 114 7.66 -7.58 42.47
C ARG A 114 8.90 -7.50 41.62
N GLU A 115 9.75 -6.54 41.93
CA GLU A 115 11.13 -6.49 41.43
C GLU A 115 12.00 -7.30 42.35
N ILE A 116 12.84 -8.16 41.78
CA ILE A 116 13.65 -9.11 42.54
C ILE A 116 15.11 -8.84 42.22
N ARG A 117 15.92 -8.78 43.28
CA ARG A 117 17.38 -8.81 43.20
C ARG A 117 17.87 -9.98 44.04
N ALA A 118 18.69 -10.83 43.44
CA ALA A 118 19.26 -12.00 44.10
C ALA A 118 20.78 -12.01 43.96
N SER A 119 21.47 -12.42 45.02
CA SER A 119 22.89 -12.73 44.98
C SER A 119 23.09 -14.21 44.67
N VAL A 120 24.19 -14.52 43.98
CA VAL A 120 24.57 -15.90 43.69
C VAL A 120 25.68 -16.30 44.64
N LYS A 121 25.52 -17.45 45.33
CA LYS A 121 26.55 -17.97 46.24
C LYS A 121 27.86 -18.15 45.46
N ASN A 122 28.97 -17.68 46.04
CA ASN A 122 30.30 -17.72 45.43
C ASN A 122 30.45 -16.91 44.13
N SER A 123 29.59 -15.93 43.88
CA SER A 123 29.71 -15.03 42.72
C SER A 123 29.44 -13.58 43.12
N LYS A 124 30.09 -12.64 42.43
CA LYS A 124 29.85 -11.20 42.57
C LYS A 124 28.68 -10.72 41.70
N LEU A 125 28.12 -11.61 40.87
CA LEU A 125 27.01 -11.28 39.98
C LEU A 125 25.71 -11.10 40.78
N VAL A 126 24.93 -10.11 40.36
CA VAL A 126 23.58 -9.85 40.88
C VAL A 126 22.59 -10.22 39.78
N LEU A 127 21.64 -11.10 40.11
CA LEU A 127 20.53 -11.41 39.23
C LEU A 127 19.40 -10.42 39.49
N SER A 128 18.78 -9.94 38.42
CA SER A 128 17.59 -9.10 38.50
C SER A 128 16.43 -9.76 37.76
N GLY A 129 15.22 -9.58 38.26
CA GLY A 129 14.03 -10.17 37.66
C GLY A 129 12.76 -9.44 38.08
N THR A 130 11.65 -9.79 37.45
CA THR A 130 10.32 -9.29 37.80
C THR A 130 9.35 -10.46 37.85
N ALA A 131 8.54 -10.52 38.90
CA ALA A 131 7.36 -11.38 38.97
C ALA A 131 6.11 -10.49 38.94
N SER A 132 5.12 -10.84 38.12
CA SER A 132 3.84 -10.12 38.09
C SER A 132 2.68 -11.04 37.77
N TRP A 133 1.56 -10.82 38.46
CA TRP A 133 0.29 -11.52 38.25
C TRP A 133 -0.88 -10.54 38.46
N ARG A 134 -2.00 -10.82 37.81
CA ARG A 134 -3.23 -10.03 37.90
C ARG A 134 -3.99 -10.42 39.16
N VAL A 135 -4.38 -9.43 39.95
CA VAL A 135 -5.16 -9.62 41.20
C VAL A 135 -6.62 -9.21 41.03
N HIS A 136 -6.91 -8.21 40.19
CA HIS A 136 -8.26 -7.82 39.79
C HIS A 136 -8.31 -7.66 38.26
N PRO A 137 -9.21 -8.33 37.53
CA PRO A 137 -9.29 -8.16 36.09
C PRO A 137 -9.73 -6.76 35.63
N GLY A 138 -10.61 -6.10 36.39
CA GLY A 138 -11.22 -4.83 35.98
C GLY A 138 -11.76 -4.88 34.54
N TRP A 139 -11.49 -3.84 33.76
CA TRP A 139 -11.90 -3.73 32.36
C TRP A 139 -11.46 -4.90 31.45
N GLU A 140 -10.37 -5.62 31.78
CA GLU A 140 -9.86 -6.71 30.92
C GLU A 140 -10.88 -7.83 30.73
N ILE A 141 -11.83 -8.02 31.67
CA ILE A 141 -12.81 -9.12 31.60
C ILE A 141 -13.82 -8.95 30.48
N ALA A 142 -14.22 -7.71 30.16
CA ALA A 142 -15.15 -7.42 29.06
C ALA A 142 -14.47 -7.47 27.68
N PHE A 143 -13.14 -7.53 27.66
CA PHE A 143 -12.31 -7.54 26.44
C PHE A 143 -11.42 -8.79 26.33
N SER A 144 -11.67 -9.79 27.17
CA SER A 144 -10.79 -10.94 27.40
C SER A 144 -10.54 -11.77 26.13
N GLU A 145 -11.54 -11.93 25.27
CA GLU A 145 -11.43 -12.62 23.97
C GLU A 145 -10.29 -12.07 23.08
N PHE A 146 -9.97 -10.77 23.22
CA PHE A 146 -8.98 -10.08 22.39
C PHE A 146 -7.65 -9.85 23.11
N LEU A 147 -7.51 -10.37 24.34
CA LEU A 147 -6.32 -10.25 25.15
C LEU A 147 -5.67 -11.63 25.36
N PRO A 148 -4.34 -11.69 25.52
CA PRO A 148 -3.69 -12.93 25.92
C PRO A 148 -4.09 -13.31 27.35
N ASP A 149 -4.09 -14.62 27.63
CA ASP A 149 -4.36 -15.12 28.96
C ASP A 149 -3.32 -14.59 29.98
N PRO A 150 -3.77 -13.88 31.02
CA PRO A 150 -2.86 -13.33 32.01
C PRO A 150 -2.51 -14.37 33.08
N ARG A 151 -1.30 -14.26 33.63
CA ARG A 151 -0.97 -14.93 34.89
C ARG A 151 -1.82 -14.35 36.01
N THR A 152 -2.60 -15.19 36.68
CA THR A 152 -3.50 -14.80 37.79
C THR A 152 -3.05 -15.34 39.14
N HIS A 153 -2.16 -16.34 39.15
CA HIS A 153 -1.69 -16.97 40.36
C HIS A 153 -0.35 -16.39 40.80
N VAL A 154 -0.19 -16.26 42.12
CA VAL A 154 1.10 -15.96 42.74
C VAL A 154 2.09 -17.06 42.33
N PRO A 155 3.30 -16.71 41.88
CA PRO A 155 4.32 -17.72 41.60
C PRO A 155 4.60 -18.60 42.82
N THR A 156 4.82 -19.89 42.58
CA THR A 156 5.03 -20.90 43.63
C THR A 156 6.42 -20.83 44.27
N PHE A 157 7.38 -20.16 43.63
CA PHE A 157 8.71 -19.96 44.19
C PHE A 157 8.72 -18.86 45.25
N GLY A 158 9.64 -18.96 46.21
CA GLY A 158 9.75 -17.98 47.30
C GLY A 158 10.06 -16.57 46.79
N LEU A 159 9.15 -15.63 47.04
CA LEU A 159 9.23 -14.23 46.63
C LEU A 159 9.52 -13.27 47.80
N THR A 160 9.92 -13.80 48.95
CA THR A 160 10.26 -13.03 50.15
C THR A 160 11.77 -12.89 50.29
N VAL A 161 12.22 -11.83 50.97
CA VAL A 161 13.63 -11.63 51.27
C VAL A 161 14.17 -12.83 52.06
N GLY A 162 15.31 -13.36 51.62
CA GLY A 162 15.91 -14.57 52.21
C GLY A 162 15.47 -15.88 51.55
N SER A 163 14.52 -15.85 50.61
CA SER A 163 14.21 -17.02 49.78
C SER A 163 15.43 -17.47 49.00
N VAL A 164 15.67 -18.79 48.97
CA VAL A 164 16.78 -19.40 48.23
C VAL A 164 16.20 -20.17 47.06
N TRP A 165 16.70 -19.89 45.85
CA TRP A 165 16.35 -20.63 44.65
C TRP A 165 17.48 -21.55 44.25
N LYS A 166 17.13 -22.77 43.85
CA LYS A 166 18.09 -23.69 43.26
C LYS A 166 18.29 -23.33 41.81
N ILE A 167 19.54 -23.32 41.39
CA ILE A 167 19.93 -23.28 39.99
C ILE A 167 20.12 -24.75 39.63
N ASP A 168 19.08 -25.35 39.07
CA ASP A 168 19.09 -26.75 38.65
C ASP A 168 19.32 -26.79 37.14
N GLU A 169 20.29 -27.59 36.66
CA GLU A 169 20.63 -27.71 35.22
C GLU A 169 19.51 -28.35 34.38
N ILE A 170 18.41 -28.73 35.01
CA ILE A 170 17.19 -29.22 34.37
C ILE A 170 16.54 -28.04 33.64
N ASP A 171 16.06 -28.27 32.41
CA ASP A 171 15.37 -27.27 31.57
C ASP A 171 16.21 -26.03 31.20
N GLU A 172 17.53 -26.19 31.03
CA GLU A 172 18.45 -25.10 30.64
C GLU A 172 18.43 -23.90 31.61
N ASN A 173 18.42 -24.13 32.93
CA ASN A 173 18.42 -23.04 33.93
C ASN A 173 19.74 -22.97 34.73
N PRO A 174 20.65 -22.02 34.43
CA PRO A 174 20.46 -20.80 33.68
C PRO A 174 20.84 -20.96 32.20
N LYS A 175 20.03 -20.40 31.30
CA LYS A 175 20.31 -20.39 29.86
C LYS A 175 21.17 -19.19 29.51
N MET A 176 22.35 -19.43 28.96
CA MET A 176 23.12 -18.36 28.33
C MET A 176 22.50 -18.05 26.96
N THR A 177 22.02 -16.83 26.77
CA THR A 177 21.47 -16.36 25.49
C THR A 177 22.30 -15.21 24.94
N THR A 178 22.66 -15.30 23.67
CA THR A 178 23.20 -14.16 22.91
C THR A 178 22.07 -13.54 22.11
N ASP A 179 21.93 -12.21 22.14
CA ASP A 179 20.94 -11.46 21.36
C ASP A 179 21.62 -10.27 20.68
N GLU A 180 21.00 -9.75 19.63
CA GLU A 180 21.49 -8.61 18.85
C GLU A 180 20.47 -7.48 18.86
N THR A 181 20.95 -6.24 18.83
CA THR A 181 20.06 -5.08 18.70
C THR A 181 19.36 -5.12 17.35
N LYS A 182 18.04 -5.07 17.36
CA LYS A 182 17.23 -5.06 16.14
C LYS A 182 17.00 -3.62 15.66
N PRO A 183 16.96 -3.38 14.35
CA PRO A 183 16.59 -2.07 13.83
C PRO A 183 15.14 -1.72 14.20
N PRO A 184 14.75 -0.44 14.11
CA PRO A 184 13.37 -0.02 14.28
C PRO A 184 12.43 -0.82 13.36
N ARG A 185 11.29 -1.25 13.91
CA ARG A 185 10.30 -1.98 13.12
C ARG A 185 9.71 -1.07 12.05
N ARG A 186 9.52 -1.61 10.84
CA ARG A 186 8.74 -0.96 9.80
C ARG A 186 7.30 -0.71 10.25
N TYR A 187 6.65 0.25 9.61
CA TYR A 187 5.25 0.52 9.87
C TYR A 187 4.37 -0.61 9.33
N THR A 188 3.28 -0.88 10.04
CA THR A 188 2.13 -1.62 9.54
C THR A 188 1.06 -0.62 9.15
N GLU A 189 -0.01 -1.08 8.49
CA GLU A 189 -1.20 -0.26 8.23
C GLU A 189 -1.72 0.43 9.50
N SER A 190 -1.75 -0.26 10.64
CA SER A 190 -2.23 0.32 11.91
C SER A 190 -1.25 1.30 12.54
N SER A 191 0.06 1.00 12.49
CA SER A 191 1.06 1.88 13.11
C SER A 191 1.34 3.13 12.28
N ILE A 192 1.21 3.09 10.94
CA ILE A 192 1.28 4.29 10.11
C ILE A 192 0.10 5.22 10.36
N VAL A 193 -1.12 4.69 10.48
CA VAL A 193 -2.31 5.51 10.82
C VAL A 193 -2.17 6.12 12.21
N LYS A 194 -1.65 5.38 13.18
CA LYS A 194 -1.33 5.94 14.50
C LYS A 194 -0.31 7.07 14.41
N LYS A 195 0.72 6.93 13.57
CA LYS A 195 1.73 7.96 13.34
C LYS A 195 1.13 9.20 12.67
N MET A 196 0.29 9.02 11.65
CA MET A 196 -0.45 10.10 10.98
C MET A 196 -1.33 10.87 11.96
N LYS A 197 -2.14 10.15 12.76
CA LYS A 197 -2.99 10.76 13.81
C LYS A 197 -2.16 11.57 14.82
N ASN A 198 -1.06 11.00 15.31
CA ASN A 198 -0.19 11.70 16.26
C ASN A 198 0.51 12.93 15.65
N ALA A 199 0.75 12.91 14.35
CA ALA A 199 1.33 14.04 13.62
C ALA A 199 0.27 15.08 13.19
N GLY A 200 -1.03 14.85 13.43
CA GLY A 200 -2.10 15.74 12.99
C GLY A 200 -2.39 15.69 11.48
N ILE A 201 -1.88 14.66 10.78
CA ILE A 201 -2.01 14.51 9.34
C ILE A 201 -3.17 13.59 9.02
N GLY A 202 -4.13 14.10 8.25
CA GLY A 202 -5.32 13.37 7.84
C GLY A 202 -6.36 13.19 8.96
N ARG A 203 -7.54 12.71 8.56
CA ARG A 203 -8.75 12.57 9.36
C ARG A 203 -9.27 11.12 9.27
N PRO A 204 -10.25 10.71 10.10
CA PRO A 204 -10.88 9.39 10.01
C PRO A 204 -11.35 9.02 8.59
N SER A 205 -11.76 10.02 7.80
CA SER A 205 -12.16 9.87 6.40
C SER A 205 -11.00 9.62 5.43
N THR A 206 -9.77 10.03 5.77
CA THR A 206 -8.64 10.02 4.83
C THR A 206 -7.60 8.95 5.13
N TYR A 207 -7.43 8.50 6.39
CA TYR A 207 -6.37 7.54 6.77
C TYR A 207 -6.27 6.31 5.85
N VAL A 208 -7.38 5.57 5.72
CA VAL A 208 -7.42 4.35 4.91
C VAL A 208 -7.17 4.68 3.43
N SER A 209 -7.82 5.74 2.93
CA SER A 209 -7.71 6.14 1.52
C SER A 209 -6.30 6.57 1.14
N THR A 210 -5.55 7.19 2.06
CA THR A 210 -4.18 7.64 1.84
C THR A 210 -3.24 6.45 1.70
N VAL A 211 -3.30 5.50 2.63
CA VAL A 211 -2.45 4.29 2.58
C VAL A 211 -2.77 3.44 1.34
N LEU A 212 -4.05 3.30 0.99
CA LEU A 212 -4.45 2.61 -0.24
C LEU A 212 -3.92 3.31 -1.49
N LYS A 213 -4.05 4.65 -1.59
CA LYS A 213 -3.50 5.41 -2.74
C LYS A 213 -1.99 5.24 -2.88
N LEU A 214 -1.25 5.20 -1.78
CA LEU A 214 0.20 4.95 -1.82
C LEU A 214 0.52 3.56 -2.36
N SER A 215 -0.27 2.54 -1.98
CA SER A 215 -0.11 1.17 -2.47
C SER A 215 -0.54 1.03 -3.94
N ASP A 216 -1.69 1.57 -4.32
CA ASP A 216 -2.23 1.54 -5.70
C ASP A 216 -1.28 2.21 -6.70
N ARG A 217 -0.63 3.31 -6.28
CA ARG A 217 0.39 4.01 -7.06
C ARG A 217 1.77 3.37 -7.00
N LYS A 218 1.91 2.24 -6.28
CA LYS A 218 3.16 1.48 -6.11
C LYS A 218 4.29 2.31 -5.51
N TYR A 219 3.97 3.23 -4.60
CA TYR A 219 4.97 3.93 -3.78
C TYR A 219 5.37 3.11 -2.54
N ILE A 220 4.47 2.25 -2.09
CA ILE A 220 4.73 1.29 -1.01
C ILE A 220 4.29 -0.11 -1.41
N THR A 221 4.96 -1.12 -0.87
CA THR A 221 4.53 -2.52 -0.86
C THR A 221 4.11 -2.93 0.54
N ASN A 222 3.26 -3.94 0.63
CA ASN A 222 2.86 -4.56 1.88
C ASN A 222 3.33 -6.02 1.87
N ASP A 223 4.39 -6.28 2.62
CA ASP A 223 5.01 -7.60 2.73
C ASP A 223 4.68 -8.17 4.11
N ASN A 224 3.74 -9.13 4.16
CA ASN A 224 3.29 -9.75 5.42
C ASN A 224 2.85 -8.74 6.50
N GLY A 225 2.19 -7.65 6.10
CA GLY A 225 1.72 -6.60 7.01
C GLY A 225 2.74 -5.48 7.27
N SER A 226 3.98 -5.63 6.80
CA SER A 226 5.02 -4.61 6.87
C SER A 226 5.00 -3.74 5.62
N LEU A 227 4.89 -2.42 5.80
CA LEU A 227 4.95 -1.45 4.72
C LEU A 227 6.41 -1.09 4.41
N SER A 228 6.78 -1.23 3.14
CA SER A 228 8.12 -0.90 2.63
C SER A 228 8.01 0.11 1.48
N PRO A 229 8.88 1.12 1.40
CA PRO A 229 8.90 2.01 0.25
C PRO A 229 9.45 1.27 -0.99
N THR A 230 8.90 1.57 -2.16
CA THR A 230 9.47 1.11 -3.45
C THR A 230 10.52 2.10 -3.95
N ASP A 231 11.28 1.74 -4.98
CA ASP A 231 12.20 2.66 -5.64
C ASP A 231 11.50 3.93 -6.14
N ASN A 232 10.26 3.81 -6.64
CA ASN A 232 9.47 4.97 -7.05
C ASN A 232 9.05 5.83 -5.85
N GLY A 233 8.71 5.21 -4.72
CA GLY A 233 8.36 5.91 -3.48
C GLY A 233 9.56 6.65 -2.89
N MET A 234 10.73 5.99 -2.87
CA MET A 234 11.99 6.60 -2.45
C MET A 234 12.35 7.76 -3.36
N LEU A 235 12.35 7.56 -4.69
CA LEU A 235 12.65 8.62 -5.67
C LEU A 235 11.74 9.84 -5.48
N LEU A 236 10.43 9.63 -5.29
CA LEU A 236 9.51 10.73 -5.05
C LEU A 236 9.89 11.53 -3.80
N TRP A 237 10.27 10.85 -2.72
CA TRP A 237 10.57 11.50 -1.45
C TRP A 237 11.97 12.11 -1.37
N THR A 238 12.99 11.44 -1.93
CA THR A 238 14.39 11.87 -1.83
C THR A 238 14.80 12.81 -2.95
N GLU A 239 14.19 12.72 -4.13
CA GLU A 239 14.57 13.52 -5.29
C GLU A 239 13.51 14.54 -5.69
N VAL A 240 12.21 14.22 -5.61
CA VAL A 240 11.15 15.10 -6.13
C VAL A 240 10.64 16.08 -5.07
N ALA A 241 10.30 15.60 -3.87
CA ALA A 241 9.79 16.44 -2.79
C ALA A 241 10.75 17.60 -2.44
N PRO A 242 12.08 17.40 -2.36
CA PRO A 242 13.03 18.48 -2.06
C PRO A 242 13.09 19.57 -3.14
N ILE A 243 12.65 19.31 -4.38
CA ILE A 243 12.64 20.33 -5.45
C ILE A 243 11.59 21.42 -5.14
N TYR A 244 10.54 21.07 -4.39
CA TYR A 244 9.48 22.00 -3.98
C TYR A 244 9.75 22.63 -2.62
N ASN A 245 10.73 22.14 -1.88
CA ASN A 245 11.15 22.68 -0.60
C ASN A 245 12.39 23.54 -0.86
N ASP A 246 12.19 24.86 -0.87
CA ASP A 246 13.29 25.81 -1.03
C ASP A 246 14.22 25.76 0.19
N GLN A 247 15.54 25.91 -0.01
CA GLN A 247 16.47 26.02 1.11
C GLN A 247 16.42 27.40 1.78
N ASP A 248 15.91 28.41 1.08
CA ASP A 248 15.77 29.79 1.57
C ASP A 248 14.34 30.13 2.03
N SER A 249 13.37 29.22 1.87
CA SER A 249 12.01 29.40 2.39
C SER A 249 11.86 28.74 3.74
N GLU A 250 11.21 29.41 4.68
CA GLU A 250 10.82 28.82 5.97
C GLU A 250 9.73 27.74 5.83
N VAL A 251 9.11 27.59 4.65
CA VAL A 251 7.96 26.70 4.44
C VAL A 251 8.33 25.45 3.65
N GLU A 252 8.33 24.31 4.34
CA GLU A 252 8.53 23.00 3.74
C GLU A 252 7.19 22.37 3.32
N LEU A 253 6.77 22.57 2.06
CA LEU A 253 5.44 22.19 1.55
C LEU A 253 5.06 20.72 1.73
N PHE A 254 6.05 19.81 1.68
CA PHE A 254 5.82 18.37 1.84
C PHE A 254 6.16 17.84 3.24
N SER A 255 6.39 18.73 4.21
CA SER A 255 6.60 18.33 5.60
C SER A 255 5.32 17.84 6.28
N SER A 256 5.51 17.04 7.32
CA SER A 256 4.42 16.61 8.20
C SER A 256 3.73 17.80 8.87
N GLU A 257 4.52 18.78 9.28
CA GLU A 257 4.13 19.98 10.03
C GLU A 257 3.28 20.90 9.15
N PHE A 258 3.70 21.16 7.92
CA PHE A 258 2.90 21.94 6.96
C PHE A 258 1.56 21.26 6.67
N THR A 259 1.58 19.94 6.47
CA THR A 259 0.35 19.18 6.20
C THR A 259 -0.60 19.25 7.40
N ALA A 260 -0.08 19.11 8.62
CA ALA A 260 -0.87 19.21 9.84
C ALA A 260 -1.47 20.61 10.05
N ASP A 261 -0.72 21.66 9.72
CA ASP A 261 -1.23 23.04 9.78
C ASP A 261 -2.34 23.28 8.75
N MET A 262 -2.15 22.83 7.50
CA MET A 262 -3.18 22.91 6.47
C MET A 262 -4.48 22.19 6.90
N GLU A 263 -4.36 21.00 7.48
CA GLU A 263 -5.50 20.25 8.02
C GLU A 263 -6.21 21.03 9.14
N LYS A 264 -5.47 21.67 10.05
CA LYS A 264 -6.05 22.53 11.09
C LYS A 264 -6.75 23.78 10.52
N GLN A 265 -6.21 24.36 9.45
CA GLN A 265 -6.85 25.47 8.76
C GLN A 265 -8.17 25.04 8.10
N LEU A 266 -8.26 23.81 7.58
CA LEU A 266 -9.50 23.25 7.05
C LEU A 266 -10.56 23.07 8.16
N ASP A 267 -10.17 22.58 9.35
CA ASP A 267 -11.07 22.54 10.50
C ASP A 267 -11.55 23.96 10.87
N SER A 268 -10.66 24.95 10.80
CA SER A 268 -11.00 26.36 11.06
C SER A 268 -12.04 26.92 10.08
N VAL A 269 -12.04 26.42 8.83
CA VAL A 269 -13.07 26.73 7.82
C VAL A 269 -14.40 26.05 8.18
N GLU A 270 -14.38 24.79 8.62
CA GLU A 270 -15.58 24.08 9.08
C GLU A 270 -16.24 24.78 10.29
N GLU A 271 -15.42 25.27 11.23
CA GLU A 271 -15.87 26.04 12.40
C GLU A 271 -16.32 27.48 12.06
N GLY A 272 -16.09 27.94 10.82
CA GLY A 272 -16.43 29.29 10.37
C GLY A 272 -15.51 30.40 10.88
N THR A 273 -14.33 30.06 11.40
CA THR A 273 -13.34 31.04 11.90
C THR A 273 -12.45 31.62 10.79
N VAL A 274 -12.29 30.89 9.68
CA VAL A 274 -11.54 31.31 8.49
C VAL A 274 -12.41 31.07 7.25
N THR A 275 -12.35 31.95 6.26
CA THR A 275 -13.06 31.71 4.99
C THR A 275 -12.27 30.75 4.09
N GLY A 276 -12.97 29.84 3.41
CA GLY A 276 -12.33 28.93 2.46
C GLY A 276 -11.60 29.66 1.32
N SER A 277 -12.08 30.84 0.90
CA SER A 277 -11.43 31.67 -0.11
C SER A 277 -10.08 32.21 0.36
N ASP A 278 -9.97 32.70 1.59
CA ASP A 278 -8.71 33.23 2.12
C ASP A 278 -7.67 32.13 2.27
N MET A 279 -8.08 30.97 2.79
CA MET A 279 -7.22 29.79 2.91
C MET A 279 -6.75 29.31 1.53
N TRP A 280 -7.64 29.21 0.54
CA TRP A 280 -7.28 28.83 -0.82
C TRP A 280 -6.32 29.84 -1.47
N PHE A 281 -6.56 31.14 -1.33
CA PHE A 281 -5.70 32.18 -1.89
C PHE A 281 -4.28 32.11 -1.30
N ARG A 282 -4.16 31.94 0.04
CA ARG A 282 -2.86 31.77 0.70
C ARG A 282 -2.13 30.54 0.21
N PHE A 283 -2.80 29.37 0.24
CA PHE A 283 -2.20 28.12 -0.20
C PHE A 283 -1.76 28.16 -1.66
N SER A 284 -2.65 28.60 -2.57
CA SER A 284 -2.36 28.63 -4.00
C SER A 284 -1.23 29.60 -4.35
N THR A 285 -1.11 30.73 -3.63
CA THR A 285 0.01 31.67 -3.79
C THR A 285 1.33 31.00 -3.39
N SER A 286 1.42 30.44 -2.17
CA SER A 286 2.63 29.76 -1.70
C SER A 286 3.01 28.56 -2.57
N PHE A 287 2.02 27.76 -3.00
CA PHE A 287 2.26 26.63 -3.88
C PHE A 287 2.75 27.06 -5.27
N LYS A 288 2.19 28.14 -5.84
CA LYS A 288 2.61 28.66 -7.15
C LYS A 288 4.07 29.11 -7.12
N GLU A 289 4.48 29.87 -6.11
CA GLU A 289 5.87 30.31 -5.95
C GLU A 289 6.84 29.13 -5.86
N ALA A 290 6.52 28.14 -5.04
CA ALA A 290 7.31 26.93 -4.93
C ALA A 290 7.35 26.12 -6.25
N HIS A 291 6.22 26.06 -6.97
CA HIS A 291 6.15 25.35 -8.25
C HIS A 291 6.99 26.02 -9.34
N GLU A 292 6.97 27.35 -9.43
CA GLU A 292 7.79 28.10 -10.38
C GLU A 292 9.29 27.88 -10.12
N LYS A 293 9.72 27.95 -8.85
CA LYS A 293 11.09 27.60 -8.43
C LYS A 293 11.43 26.15 -8.76
N ALA A 294 10.51 25.21 -8.51
CA ALA A 294 10.72 23.81 -8.80
C ALA A 294 10.93 23.56 -10.30
N ILE A 295 10.20 24.26 -11.17
CA ILE A 295 10.41 24.24 -12.62
C ILE A 295 11.81 24.75 -12.97
N GLU A 296 12.26 25.85 -12.36
CA GLU A 296 13.58 26.40 -12.58
C GLU A 296 14.67 25.39 -12.18
N ILE A 297 14.62 24.85 -10.96
CA ILE A 297 15.56 23.84 -10.46
C ILE A 297 15.57 22.61 -11.37
N LYS A 298 14.40 22.10 -11.76
CA LYS A 298 14.28 20.97 -12.67
C LYS A 298 14.89 21.27 -14.04
N SER A 299 14.83 22.51 -14.52
CA SER A 299 15.42 22.90 -15.81
C SER A 299 16.94 22.97 -15.78
N ARG A 300 17.57 23.07 -14.59
CA ARG A 300 19.04 23.17 -14.44
C ARG A 300 19.77 21.88 -14.84
N LYS A 301 19.12 20.71 -14.81
CA LYS A 301 19.71 19.41 -15.15
C LYS A 301 18.75 18.57 -15.99
N PRO A 302 19.24 17.67 -16.87
CA PRO A 302 18.38 16.74 -17.58
C PRO A 302 17.75 15.73 -16.64
N THR A 303 16.48 15.44 -16.90
CA THR A 303 15.74 14.36 -16.26
C THR A 303 16.35 13.00 -16.59
N PRO A 304 16.15 11.96 -15.74
CA PRO A 304 16.65 10.60 -16.03
C PRO A 304 16.23 10.08 -17.41
N ARG A 305 15.02 10.42 -17.86
CA ARG A 305 14.53 10.06 -19.20
C ARG A 305 15.28 10.77 -20.32
N GLN A 306 15.61 12.04 -20.13
CA GLN A 306 16.41 12.79 -21.10
C GLN A 306 17.82 12.23 -21.17
N LYS A 307 18.46 11.94 -20.03
CA LYS A 307 19.78 11.30 -19.98
C LYS A 307 19.79 9.98 -20.73
N TYR A 308 18.88 9.07 -20.37
CA TYR A 308 18.74 7.78 -21.04
C TYR A 308 18.47 7.92 -22.54
N SER A 309 17.61 8.87 -22.95
CA SER A 309 17.32 9.09 -24.37
C SER A 309 18.56 9.53 -25.14
N ILE A 310 19.35 10.44 -24.57
CA ILE A 310 20.60 10.91 -25.20
C ILE A 310 21.60 9.76 -25.26
N GLU A 311 21.85 9.07 -24.14
CA GLU A 311 22.77 7.93 -24.03
C GLU A 311 22.44 6.83 -25.06
N ASN A 312 21.16 6.47 -25.19
CA ASN A 312 20.71 5.45 -26.13
C ASN A 312 20.85 5.87 -27.60
N GLN A 313 20.73 7.18 -27.89
CA GLN A 313 20.86 7.69 -29.25
C GLN A 313 22.32 7.87 -29.68
N ILE A 314 23.21 8.18 -28.74
CA ILE A 314 24.63 8.38 -29.02
C ILE A 314 25.48 7.13 -28.80
N SER A 315 24.89 6.02 -28.33
CA SER A 315 25.64 4.82 -27.92
C SER A 315 26.49 4.20 -29.03
N ASN A 316 26.08 4.38 -30.29
CA ASN A 316 26.75 3.84 -31.46
C ASN A 316 27.59 4.87 -32.22
N MET A 317 27.70 6.11 -31.70
CA MET A 317 28.48 7.18 -32.30
C MET A 317 29.95 7.09 -31.90
N GLY A 318 30.84 7.59 -32.75
CA GLY A 318 32.26 7.77 -32.41
C GLY A 318 32.43 8.85 -31.34
N ASP A 319 33.52 8.80 -30.57
CA ASP A 319 33.73 9.76 -29.47
C ASP A 319 33.84 11.21 -29.97
N ASP A 320 34.43 11.44 -31.15
CA ASP A 320 34.47 12.75 -31.80
C ASP A 320 33.06 13.29 -32.15
N GLU A 321 32.16 12.41 -32.58
CA GLU A 321 30.78 12.80 -32.92
C GLU A 321 29.96 13.09 -31.67
N LYS A 322 30.18 12.32 -30.60
CA LYS A 322 29.59 12.59 -29.27
C LYS A 322 30.05 13.94 -28.75
N ASP A 323 31.33 14.25 -28.89
CA ASP A 323 31.94 15.50 -28.44
C ASP A 323 31.34 16.72 -29.15
N ILE A 324 31.10 16.61 -30.47
CA ILE A 324 30.42 17.66 -31.25
C ILE A 324 28.97 17.88 -30.78
N ILE A 325 28.26 16.81 -30.44
CA ILE A 325 26.85 16.90 -30.03
C ILE A 325 26.71 17.44 -28.60
N LEU A 326 27.55 16.97 -27.68
CA LEU A 326 27.53 17.37 -26.28
C LEU A 326 28.35 18.64 -26.00
N LYS A 327 29.13 19.10 -26.98
CA LYS A 327 30.06 20.24 -26.90
C LYS A 327 31.11 20.06 -25.78
N GLY A 328 31.71 18.87 -25.68
CA GLY A 328 32.73 18.58 -24.66
C GLY A 328 32.24 18.51 -23.22
N ARG A 329 30.92 18.48 -22.98
CA ARG A 329 30.33 18.39 -21.64
C ARG A 329 29.74 17.02 -21.37
N LEU A 330 29.71 16.62 -20.10
CA LEU A 330 28.99 15.43 -19.67
C LEU A 330 27.48 15.67 -19.77
N ILE A 331 26.70 14.60 -19.99
CA ILE A 331 25.22 14.67 -19.99
C ILE A 331 24.69 15.14 -18.63
N SER A 332 25.43 14.96 -17.53
CA SER A 332 25.05 15.50 -16.22
C SER A 332 25.22 17.02 -16.08
N GLU A 333 26.00 17.65 -16.97
CA GLU A 333 26.41 19.07 -16.89
C GLU A 333 25.60 19.99 -17.80
N ILE A 334 24.84 19.43 -18.75
CA ILE A 334 23.92 20.19 -19.58
C ILE A 334 22.65 20.54 -18.80
N SER A 335 21.93 21.56 -19.25
CA SER A 335 20.60 21.88 -18.74
C SER A 335 19.53 20.95 -19.33
N GLY A 336 18.36 20.88 -18.68
CA GLY A 336 17.21 20.15 -19.21
C GLY A 336 16.68 20.72 -20.54
N LYS A 337 16.89 22.02 -20.78
CA LYS A 337 16.55 22.67 -22.05
C LYS A 337 17.51 22.23 -23.16
N GLU A 338 18.82 22.33 -22.92
CA GLU A 338 19.85 21.85 -23.87
C GLU A 338 19.67 20.36 -24.17
N ALA A 339 19.35 19.54 -23.17
CA ALA A 339 19.07 18.13 -23.38
C ALA A 339 17.87 17.91 -24.31
N SER A 340 16.82 18.72 -24.21
CA SER A 340 15.66 18.63 -25.11
C SER A 340 16.02 19.02 -26.56
N GLU A 341 16.83 20.07 -26.72
CA GLU A 341 17.34 20.51 -28.01
C GLU A 341 18.24 19.43 -28.66
N ILE A 342 19.11 18.81 -27.87
CA ILE A 342 19.96 17.69 -28.30
C ILE A 342 19.11 16.49 -28.72
N ILE A 343 18.09 16.12 -27.94
CA ILE A 343 17.21 14.99 -28.28
C ILE A 343 16.46 15.23 -29.60
N GLU A 344 15.94 16.44 -29.84
CA GLU A 344 15.29 16.76 -31.11
C GLU A 344 16.28 16.75 -32.28
N LYS A 345 17.50 17.25 -32.09
CA LYS A 345 18.57 17.15 -33.09
C LYS A 345 18.89 15.70 -33.43
N LEU A 346 19.08 14.85 -32.41
CA LEU A 346 19.36 13.42 -32.55
C LEU A 346 18.21 12.69 -33.25
N LYS A 347 16.94 13.02 -32.94
CA LYS A 347 15.77 12.48 -33.67
C LYS A 347 15.76 12.89 -35.13
N GLY A 348 16.11 14.14 -35.45
CA GLY A 348 16.24 14.61 -36.82
C GLY A 348 17.29 13.81 -37.60
N MET A 349 18.48 13.66 -37.01
CA MET A 349 19.58 12.88 -37.60
C MET A 349 19.20 11.39 -37.78
N ALA A 350 18.46 10.81 -36.83
CA ALA A 350 17.96 9.44 -36.96
C ALA A 350 16.94 9.29 -38.10
N ARG A 351 16.03 10.27 -38.31
CA ARG A 351 15.09 10.27 -39.45
C ARG A 351 15.80 10.38 -40.80
N GLU A 352 16.92 11.08 -40.84
CA GLU A 352 17.78 11.21 -42.03
C GLU A 352 18.71 9.99 -42.22
N GLY A 353 18.64 8.97 -41.36
CA GLY A 353 19.49 7.78 -41.43
C GLY A 353 20.95 8.01 -41.05
N LYS A 354 21.29 9.18 -40.47
CA LYS A 354 22.66 9.54 -40.09
C LYS A 354 23.10 8.95 -38.75
N ILE A 355 22.17 8.49 -37.91
CA ILE A 355 22.44 7.86 -36.62
C ILE A 355 21.63 6.58 -36.50
N VAL A 356 22.30 5.52 -36.04
CA VAL A 356 21.68 4.23 -35.73
C VAL A 356 21.47 4.13 -34.21
N THR A 357 20.22 4.15 -33.78
CA THR A 357 19.86 4.05 -32.35
C THR A 357 19.82 2.59 -31.88
N LYS A 358 20.04 2.32 -30.59
CA LYS A 358 19.78 0.99 -30.01
C LYS A 358 18.28 0.78 -29.72
N PRO A 359 17.78 -0.47 -29.80
CA PRO A 359 16.44 -0.82 -29.36
C PRO A 359 16.28 -0.55 -27.86
N SER A 360 15.11 -0.08 -27.43
CA SER A 360 14.84 0.10 -26.00
C SER A 360 14.80 -1.24 -25.26
N ASP A 361 15.10 -1.25 -23.95
CA ASP A 361 15.04 -2.47 -23.13
C ASP A 361 13.68 -3.15 -23.21
N LYS A 362 12.59 -2.36 -23.26
CA LYS A 362 11.23 -2.88 -23.45
C LYS A 362 11.03 -3.54 -24.80
N GLN A 363 11.60 -2.99 -25.86
CA GLN A 363 11.55 -3.61 -27.19
C GLN A 363 12.33 -4.91 -27.21
N LEU A 364 13.52 -4.96 -26.59
CA LEU A 364 14.31 -6.19 -26.48
C LEU A 364 13.60 -7.26 -25.66
N SER A 365 13.12 -6.93 -24.46
CA SER A 365 12.36 -7.89 -23.64
C SER A 365 11.11 -8.39 -24.36
N TYR A 366 10.42 -7.50 -25.08
CA TYR A 366 9.25 -7.90 -25.87
C TYR A 366 9.63 -8.82 -27.04
N LEU A 367 10.69 -8.49 -27.76
CA LEU A 367 11.24 -9.31 -28.85
C LEU A 367 11.65 -10.69 -28.34
N ILE A 368 12.42 -10.78 -27.25
CA ILE A 368 12.81 -12.05 -26.61
C ILE A 368 11.56 -12.86 -26.28
N SER A 369 10.55 -12.24 -25.65
CA SER A 369 9.28 -12.92 -25.33
C SER A 369 8.49 -13.38 -26.56
N LEU A 370 8.74 -12.81 -27.75
CA LEU A 370 8.11 -13.23 -29.00
C LEU A 370 8.90 -14.38 -29.63
N ILE A 371 10.23 -14.36 -29.55
CA ILE A 371 11.11 -15.44 -30.02
C ILE A 371 10.86 -16.71 -29.21
N GLU A 372 10.79 -16.60 -27.87
CA GLU A 372 10.43 -17.72 -26.99
C GLU A 372 9.07 -18.37 -27.36
N LYS A 373 8.16 -17.61 -27.95
CA LYS A 373 6.83 -18.08 -28.36
C LYS A 373 6.78 -18.64 -29.78
N SER A 374 7.77 -18.32 -30.62
CA SER A 374 7.75 -18.60 -32.06
C SER A 374 8.33 -19.97 -32.43
N ASN A 375 8.77 -20.77 -31.45
CA ASN A 375 9.50 -22.04 -31.64
C ASN A 375 10.77 -21.90 -32.50
N MET A 376 11.31 -20.69 -32.66
CA MET A 376 12.56 -20.43 -33.38
C MET A 376 13.71 -20.29 -32.38
N SER A 377 14.93 -20.60 -32.81
CA SER A 377 16.12 -20.21 -32.06
C SER A 377 16.41 -18.71 -32.22
N ASP A 378 17.16 -18.13 -31.29
CA ASP A 378 17.60 -16.73 -31.37
C ASP A 378 18.38 -16.47 -32.67
N GLU A 379 19.23 -17.41 -33.09
CA GLU A 379 20.02 -17.31 -34.33
C GLU A 379 19.14 -17.28 -35.58
N GLU A 380 18.11 -18.13 -35.64
CA GLU A 380 17.15 -18.16 -36.74
C GLU A 380 16.35 -16.86 -36.84
N ALA A 381 15.89 -16.34 -35.70
CA ALA A 381 15.14 -15.10 -35.65
C ALA A 381 15.99 -13.90 -36.08
N LEU A 382 17.22 -13.79 -35.59
CA LEU A 382 18.14 -12.70 -35.94
C LEU A 382 18.55 -12.73 -37.42
N SER A 383 18.68 -13.92 -38.01
CA SER A 383 19.02 -14.09 -39.44
C SER A 383 17.99 -13.45 -40.38
N LEU A 384 16.71 -13.38 -39.98
CA LEU A 384 15.64 -12.76 -40.78
C LEU A 384 15.84 -11.27 -41.02
N VAL A 385 16.61 -10.60 -40.16
CA VAL A 385 16.97 -9.19 -40.28
C VAL A 385 18.47 -9.00 -40.52
N GLY A 386 19.19 -10.07 -40.85
CA GLY A 386 20.58 -10.03 -41.29
C GLY A 386 21.61 -9.71 -40.21
N VAL A 387 21.28 -9.93 -38.93
CA VAL A 387 22.20 -9.74 -37.79
C VAL A 387 22.50 -11.07 -37.10
N LYS A 388 23.64 -11.14 -36.40
CA LYS A 388 24.12 -12.35 -35.71
C LYS A 388 23.92 -12.30 -34.21
N ASP A 389 23.87 -11.11 -33.64
CA ASP A 389 23.76 -10.91 -32.19
C ASP A 389 22.68 -9.88 -31.86
N LEU A 390 22.02 -10.04 -30.72
CA LEU A 390 21.00 -9.10 -30.23
C LEU A 390 21.55 -7.68 -30.06
N SER A 391 22.85 -7.53 -29.79
CA SER A 391 23.54 -6.24 -29.66
C SER A 391 23.70 -5.49 -30.99
N GLU A 392 23.58 -6.18 -32.13
CA GLU A 392 23.63 -5.59 -33.47
C GLU A 392 22.27 -5.06 -33.93
N LEU A 393 21.20 -5.35 -33.19
CA LEU A 393 19.87 -4.85 -33.52
C LEU A 393 19.82 -3.32 -33.40
N THR A 394 19.03 -2.72 -34.28
CA THR A 394 18.84 -1.28 -34.36
C THR A 394 17.42 -0.90 -33.97
N GLY A 395 17.31 0.16 -33.16
CA GLY A 395 16.06 0.73 -32.69
C GLY A 395 15.48 1.78 -33.66
N GLY A 396 14.31 2.31 -33.33
CA GLY A 396 13.59 3.28 -34.16
C GLY A 396 12.44 2.63 -34.96
N ARG A 397 11.65 3.46 -35.64
CA ARG A 397 10.47 3.02 -36.40
C ARG A 397 10.85 2.07 -37.55
N ASP A 398 11.95 2.37 -38.21
CA ASP A 398 12.47 1.63 -39.36
C ASP A 398 13.72 0.79 -38.99
N GLY A 399 13.97 0.59 -37.69
CA GLY A 399 15.10 -0.21 -37.19
C GLY A 399 14.86 -1.72 -37.30
N SER A 400 15.94 -2.50 -37.31
CA SER A 400 15.90 -3.96 -37.47
C SER A 400 15.13 -4.65 -36.34
N ALA A 401 15.14 -4.10 -35.12
CA ALA A 401 14.33 -4.63 -34.02
C ALA A 401 12.82 -4.45 -34.28
N SER A 402 12.38 -3.31 -34.81
CA SER A 402 10.97 -3.08 -35.13
C SER A 402 10.51 -3.97 -36.29
N HIS A 403 11.36 -4.15 -37.30
CA HIS A 403 11.10 -5.06 -38.41
C HIS A 403 11.00 -6.51 -37.94
N LEU A 404 11.96 -6.96 -37.11
CA LEU A 404 11.96 -8.30 -36.54
C LEU A 404 10.73 -8.56 -35.64
N ILE A 405 10.32 -7.58 -34.82
CA ILE A 405 9.08 -7.69 -34.03
C ILE A 405 7.86 -7.90 -34.94
N GLY A 406 7.81 -7.22 -36.10
CA GLY A 406 6.76 -7.42 -37.10
C GLY A 406 6.72 -8.87 -37.60
N LEU A 407 7.86 -9.37 -38.08
CA LEU A 407 8.01 -10.74 -38.57
C LEU A 407 7.68 -11.78 -37.49
N MET A 408 8.15 -11.56 -36.26
CA MET A 408 7.88 -12.47 -35.13
C MET A 408 6.41 -12.48 -34.72
N LYS A 409 5.68 -11.37 -34.88
CA LYS A 409 4.23 -11.34 -34.66
C LYS A 409 3.50 -12.11 -35.74
N GLU A 410 3.86 -11.94 -37.00
CA GLU A 410 3.25 -12.67 -38.11
C GLU A 410 3.48 -14.18 -37.96
N ASN A 411 4.71 -14.59 -37.68
CA ASN A 411 5.03 -16.00 -37.43
C ASN A 411 4.28 -16.56 -36.20
N ASN A 412 4.25 -15.82 -35.09
CA ASN A 412 3.49 -16.25 -33.93
C ASN A 412 1.99 -16.36 -34.20
N ASN A 413 1.44 -15.50 -35.07
CA ASN A 413 0.03 -15.53 -35.43
C ASN A 413 -0.34 -16.71 -36.33
N SER A 414 0.60 -17.19 -37.16
CA SER A 414 0.40 -18.35 -38.03
C SER A 414 0.60 -19.69 -37.32
N LEU A 415 1.20 -19.71 -36.13
CA LEU A 415 1.31 -20.93 -35.32
C LEU A 415 -0.07 -21.50 -34.95
N PRO A 416 -0.17 -22.83 -34.71
CA PRO A 416 -1.40 -23.46 -34.22
C PRO A 416 -1.93 -22.79 -32.95
N ALA A 417 -3.26 -22.71 -32.86
CA ALA A 417 -3.95 -22.16 -31.70
C ALA A 417 -3.58 -22.91 -30.42
N SER A 418 -3.45 -22.19 -29.30
CA SER A 418 -3.15 -22.84 -28.03
C SER A 418 -4.33 -23.69 -27.54
N GLU A 419 -4.05 -24.73 -26.75
CA GLU A 419 -5.09 -25.57 -26.14
C GLU A 419 -6.13 -24.75 -25.37
N ALA A 420 -5.69 -23.69 -24.70
CA ALA A 420 -6.59 -22.77 -23.99
C ALA A 420 -7.50 -21.99 -24.94
N GLN A 421 -7.00 -21.55 -26.11
CA GLN A 421 -7.82 -20.88 -27.12
C GLN A 421 -8.82 -21.84 -27.76
N ILE A 422 -8.41 -23.06 -28.09
CA ILE A 422 -9.28 -24.11 -28.63
C ILE A 422 -10.38 -24.44 -27.61
N LYS A 423 -10.03 -24.67 -26.34
CA LYS A 423 -10.98 -24.93 -25.26
C LYS A 423 -11.98 -23.79 -25.08
N LEU A 424 -11.52 -22.54 -25.17
CA LEU A 424 -12.39 -21.36 -25.07
C LEU A 424 -13.37 -21.28 -26.25
N ILE A 425 -12.93 -21.58 -27.47
CA ILE A 425 -13.80 -21.62 -28.65
C ILE A 425 -14.88 -22.68 -28.47
N ILE A 426 -14.52 -23.89 -28.02
CA ILE A 426 -15.46 -24.98 -27.76
C ILE A 426 -16.51 -24.57 -26.70
N ASP A 427 -16.06 -24.09 -25.54
CA ASP A 427 -16.96 -23.65 -24.45
C ASP A 427 -17.89 -22.50 -24.89
N MET A 428 -17.40 -21.59 -25.72
CA MET A 428 -18.21 -20.51 -26.28
C MET A 428 -19.23 -20.99 -27.31
N SER A 429 -18.85 -21.98 -28.14
CA SER A 429 -19.72 -22.62 -29.13
C SER A 429 -20.88 -23.34 -28.44
N GLU A 430 -20.57 -24.15 -27.43
CA GLU A 430 -21.54 -24.89 -26.63
C GLU A 430 -22.54 -23.95 -25.94
N LYS A 431 -22.05 -22.88 -25.30
CA LYS A 431 -22.90 -21.87 -24.65
C LYS A 431 -23.82 -21.12 -25.60
N LEU A 432 -23.47 -21.06 -26.88
CA LEU A 432 -24.28 -20.44 -27.93
C LEU A 432 -25.17 -21.45 -28.68
N GLY A 433 -25.02 -22.76 -28.41
CA GLY A 433 -25.74 -23.82 -29.10
C GLY A 433 -25.35 -23.98 -30.58
N ILE A 434 -24.16 -23.50 -30.97
CA ILE A 434 -23.66 -23.59 -32.35
C ILE A 434 -22.76 -24.82 -32.45
N GLN A 435 -22.89 -25.60 -33.53
CA GLN A 435 -21.99 -26.73 -33.79
C GLN A 435 -20.59 -26.20 -34.12
N ILE A 436 -19.56 -26.88 -33.64
CA ILE A 436 -18.17 -26.44 -33.83
C ILE A 436 -17.80 -26.35 -35.33
N ALA A 437 -18.37 -27.23 -36.16
CA ALA A 437 -18.20 -27.21 -37.61
C ALA A 437 -18.71 -25.89 -38.24
N ASP A 438 -19.84 -25.37 -37.76
CA ASP A 438 -20.39 -24.10 -38.26
C ASP A 438 -19.51 -22.91 -37.82
N VAL A 439 -18.93 -22.99 -36.62
CA VAL A 439 -18.00 -21.97 -36.11
C VAL A 439 -16.70 -21.94 -36.91
N LEU A 440 -16.18 -23.10 -37.31
CA LEU A 440 -14.99 -23.23 -38.15
C LEU A 440 -15.26 -22.79 -39.59
N ALA A 441 -16.43 -23.12 -40.14
CA ALA A 441 -16.85 -22.67 -41.46
C ALA A 441 -16.97 -21.14 -41.57
N MET A 442 -17.34 -20.44 -40.48
CA MET A 442 -17.32 -18.96 -40.45
C MET A 442 -15.91 -18.35 -40.60
N ALA A 443 -14.87 -19.16 -40.46
CA ALA A 443 -13.48 -18.78 -40.64
C ALA A 443 -12.81 -19.49 -41.84
N ASP A 444 -13.61 -20.13 -42.71
CA ASP A 444 -13.14 -20.92 -43.86
C ASP A 444 -12.19 -22.08 -43.48
N LEU A 445 -12.40 -22.73 -42.33
CA LEU A 445 -11.59 -23.84 -41.82
C LEU A 445 -12.38 -25.16 -41.78
N ALA A 446 -11.73 -26.28 -42.11
CA ALA A 446 -12.36 -27.60 -42.15
C ALA A 446 -12.23 -28.35 -40.82
N GLU A 447 -11.06 -28.23 -40.17
CA GLU A 447 -10.79 -28.90 -38.90
C GLU A 447 -10.29 -27.95 -37.82
N ILE A 448 -10.56 -28.29 -36.55
CA ILE A 448 -10.11 -27.48 -35.40
C ILE A 448 -8.58 -27.50 -35.22
N SER A 449 -7.93 -28.54 -35.75
CA SER A 449 -6.48 -28.74 -35.82
C SER A 449 -5.79 -27.72 -36.73
N GLU A 450 -6.50 -27.17 -37.72
CA GLU A 450 -5.99 -26.19 -38.69
C GLU A 450 -6.06 -24.74 -38.18
N VAL A 451 -6.69 -24.53 -37.02
CA VAL A 451 -6.92 -23.18 -36.49
C VAL A 451 -5.60 -22.56 -36.04
N SER A 452 -5.18 -21.48 -36.71
CA SER A 452 -4.04 -20.67 -36.25
C SER A 452 -4.42 -19.81 -35.03
N LYS A 453 -3.44 -19.30 -34.28
CA LYS A 453 -3.69 -18.32 -33.20
C LYS A 453 -4.43 -17.08 -33.70
N SER A 454 -4.19 -16.67 -34.95
CA SER A 454 -4.89 -15.55 -35.58
C SER A 454 -6.37 -15.87 -35.83
N ASP A 455 -6.66 -17.06 -36.34
CA ASP A 455 -8.02 -17.50 -36.65
C ASP A 455 -8.81 -17.74 -35.38
N ALA A 456 -8.18 -18.37 -34.37
CA ALA A 456 -8.77 -18.51 -33.05
C ALA A 456 -9.19 -17.15 -32.44
N SER A 457 -8.34 -16.13 -32.58
CA SER A 457 -8.64 -14.79 -32.06
C SER A 457 -9.80 -14.12 -32.80
N LYS A 458 -9.90 -14.29 -34.13
CA LYS A 458 -11.03 -13.83 -34.95
C LYS A 458 -12.32 -14.56 -34.58
N ILE A 459 -12.27 -15.89 -34.46
CA ILE A 459 -13.40 -16.74 -34.07
C ILE A 459 -13.94 -16.33 -32.70
N ILE A 460 -13.07 -16.21 -31.68
CA ILE A 460 -13.45 -15.78 -30.33
C ILE A 460 -14.13 -14.40 -30.36
N THR A 461 -13.62 -13.47 -31.17
CA THR A 461 -14.20 -12.12 -31.31
C THR A 461 -15.59 -12.17 -31.95
N ASN A 462 -15.76 -12.96 -32.99
CA ASN A 462 -17.05 -13.16 -33.65
C ASN A 462 -18.06 -13.81 -32.70
N LEU A 463 -17.68 -14.87 -31.98
CA LEU A 463 -18.53 -15.52 -30.97
C LEU A 463 -18.92 -14.55 -29.83
N LYS A 464 -17.99 -13.70 -29.36
CA LYS A 464 -18.32 -12.65 -28.38
C LYS A 464 -19.35 -11.66 -28.93
N SER A 465 -19.25 -11.29 -30.20
CA SER A 465 -20.19 -10.39 -30.85
C SER A 465 -21.59 -11.02 -30.99
N LEU A 466 -21.66 -12.31 -31.34
CA LEU A 466 -22.90 -13.08 -31.45
C LEU A 466 -23.58 -13.24 -30.09
N ARG A 467 -22.82 -13.55 -29.03
CA ARG A 467 -23.32 -13.59 -27.65
C ARG A 467 -23.87 -12.25 -27.18
N LYS A 468 -23.25 -11.14 -27.59
CA LYS A 468 -23.71 -9.79 -27.25
C LYS A 468 -25.01 -9.43 -27.99
N LYS A 469 -25.20 -9.94 -29.21
CA LYS A 469 -26.46 -9.79 -29.97
C LYS A 469 -27.58 -10.69 -29.42
N SER A 470 -27.29 -11.91 -28.99
CA SER A 470 -28.31 -12.82 -28.42
C SER A 470 -28.81 -12.39 -27.03
N ARG A 471 -28.02 -11.61 -26.28
CA ARG A 471 -28.44 -11.00 -25.00
C ARG A 471 -29.25 -9.70 -25.14
N LYS A 472 -29.31 -9.11 -26.34
CA LYS A 472 -30.04 -7.86 -26.63
C LYS A 472 -31.40 -8.09 -27.29
N LYS A 473 -31.61 -9.27 -27.87
CA LYS A 473 -32.94 -9.82 -28.16
C LYS A 473 -33.39 -10.60 -26.93
#